data_AF-A0A926A2T1-F1
#
_entry.id   AF-A0A926A2T1-F1
#
_cell.length_a   1.000
_cell.length_b   1.000
_cell.length_c   1.000
_cell.angle_alpha   90.00
_cell.angle_beta   90.00
_cell.angle_gamma   90.00
#
_symmetry.space_group_name_H-M   'P 1'
#
loop_
_entity.id
_entity.type
_entity.pdbx_description
1 polymer ?
#
loop_
_entity_poly.entity_id
_entity_poly.type
_entity_poly.pdbx_seq_one_letter_code
_entity_poly.pdbx_strand_id
1 'polypeptide(L)'
;MAQQTVALEVQFALVTPENKPVSGAPIRLVLGEQAGWQTATTGTRFTTNAEGKHNFSTQAVVSEKRRKMPTNFLTSLFARAEVTQHFSVAVELPYAGRPWLYAATSDYFTGGTSARMDVMRVFGANASGAFTVPAAFSEGAYSLPGIPGTMAIPGHDVLRFAMEPGSSGTNWKLFLTIVRYPEPRRR
;
A
#
# COMPACT_ATOMS: atom_id res chain seq x y z
N MET A 1 -14.30 -10.73 14.38
CA MET A 1 -13.73 -10.63 13.03
C MET A 1 -12.81 -11.82 12.86
N ALA A 2 -13.04 -12.66 11.85
CA ALA A 2 -12.16 -13.80 11.60
C ALA A 2 -10.84 -13.31 10.98
N GLN A 3 -9.73 -13.95 11.35
CA GLN A 3 -8.44 -13.78 10.71
C GLN A 3 -7.97 -15.14 10.23
N GLN A 4 -7.43 -15.19 9.01
CA GLN A 4 -6.88 -16.40 8.42
C GLN A 4 -5.52 -16.11 7.82
N THR A 5 -4.58 -17.04 7.98
CA THR A 5 -3.29 -16.98 7.30
C THR A 5 -3.41 -17.69 5.97
N VAL A 6 -3.06 -17.01 4.88
CA VAL A 6 -3.15 -17.55 3.51
C VAL A 6 -1.79 -17.52 2.84
N ALA A 7 -1.58 -18.43 1.88
CA ALA A 7 -0.45 -18.32 0.96
C ALA A 7 -0.69 -17.16 -0.01
N LEU A 8 0.33 -16.33 -0.22
CA LEU A 8 0.26 -15.12 -1.03
C LEU A 8 1.39 -15.10 -2.06
N GLU A 9 1.03 -15.01 -3.34
CA GLU A 9 1.93 -14.63 -4.42
C GLU A 9 1.90 -13.11 -4.58
N VAL A 10 3.03 -12.45 -4.37
CA VAL A 10 3.17 -11.00 -4.50
C VAL A 10 3.78 -10.68 -5.86
N GLN A 11 3.11 -9.83 -6.61
CA GLN A 11 3.59 -9.22 -7.84
C GLN A 11 3.74 -7.71 -7.63
N PHE A 12 4.96 -7.27 -7.43
CA PHE A 12 5.30 -5.87 -7.19
C PHE A 12 5.85 -5.21 -8.45
N ALA A 13 5.45 -3.96 -8.69
CA ALA A 13 6.02 -3.08 -9.71
C ALA A 13 6.21 -1.66 -9.19
N LEU A 14 7.35 -1.04 -9.54
CA LEU A 14 7.63 0.37 -9.33
C LEU A 14 7.88 1.04 -10.68
N VAL A 15 7.08 2.07 -10.97
CA VAL A 15 7.10 2.77 -12.26
C VAL A 15 7.14 4.29 -12.08
N THR A 16 7.50 5.03 -13.13
CA THR A 16 7.32 6.49 -13.20
C THR A 16 5.88 6.84 -13.62
N PRO A 17 5.45 8.12 -13.58
CA PRO A 17 4.13 8.53 -14.06
C PRO A 17 3.89 8.21 -15.54
N GLU A 18 4.97 8.11 -16.34
CA GLU A 18 4.94 7.70 -17.75
C GLU A 18 4.98 6.17 -17.93
N ASN A 19 4.74 5.42 -16.85
CA ASN A 19 4.77 3.96 -16.81
C ASN A 19 6.14 3.35 -17.20
N LYS A 20 7.24 4.09 -16.96
CA LYS A 20 8.60 3.57 -17.18
C LYS A 20 9.05 2.79 -15.94
N PRO A 21 9.73 1.65 -16.10
CA PRO A 21 10.20 0.86 -14.96
C PRO A 21 11.27 1.60 -14.15
N VAL A 22 11.22 1.48 -12.83
CA VAL A 22 12.26 1.99 -11.91
C VAL A 22 13.08 0.81 -11.41
N SER A 23 14.24 0.58 -12.04
CA SER A 23 15.14 -0.51 -11.70
C SER A 23 16.05 -0.20 -10.51
N GLY A 24 16.53 -1.24 -9.82
CA GLY A 24 17.52 -1.10 -8.75
C GLY A 24 17.00 -0.41 -7.48
N ALA A 25 15.69 -0.19 -7.35
CA ALA A 25 15.11 0.48 -6.20
C ALA A 25 15.06 -0.47 -5.01
N PRO A 26 15.60 -0.08 -3.84
CA PRO A 26 15.46 -0.86 -2.62
C PRO A 26 14.03 -0.71 -2.08
N ILE A 27 13.39 -1.83 -1.79
CA ILE A 27 12.02 -1.90 -1.28
C ILE A 27 12.00 -2.71 0.01
N ARG A 28 11.24 -2.24 0.99
CA ARG A 28 10.74 -3.08 2.09
C ARG A 28 9.23 -3.14 2.02
N LEU A 29 8.68 -4.34 1.86
CA LEU A 29 7.26 -4.61 1.85
C LEU A 29 6.83 -5.23 3.18
N VAL A 30 5.84 -4.63 3.82
CA VAL A 30 5.19 -5.15 5.02
C VAL A 30 3.78 -5.55 4.68
N LEU A 31 3.39 -6.77 5.08
CA LEU A 31 2.05 -7.29 4.89
C LEU A 31 1.33 -7.31 6.25
N GLY A 32 0.14 -6.72 6.28
CA GLY A 32 -0.66 -6.56 7.49
C GLY A 32 -0.24 -5.40 8.39
N GLU A 33 -1.10 -5.11 9.37
CA GLU A 33 -0.88 -4.10 10.43
C GLU A 33 -0.71 -4.76 11.80
N GLN A 34 0.02 -5.88 11.85
CA GLN A 34 0.33 -6.56 13.10
C GLN A 34 1.30 -5.76 13.98
N ALA A 35 1.40 -6.11 15.26
CA ALA A 35 2.31 -5.42 16.20
C ALA A 35 3.73 -5.30 15.61
N GLY A 36 4.26 -4.07 15.62
CA GLY A 36 5.61 -3.79 15.11
C GLY A 36 5.74 -3.64 13.59
N TRP A 37 4.64 -3.56 12.82
CA TRP A 37 4.67 -3.35 11.37
C TRP A 37 5.41 -2.05 10.94
N GLN A 38 5.40 -1.03 11.79
CA GLN A 38 6.11 0.25 11.57
C GLN A 38 7.59 0.22 11.94
N THR A 39 8.09 -0.87 12.51
CA THR A 39 9.53 -0.97 12.80
C THR A 39 10.32 -1.11 11.51
N ALA A 40 11.56 -0.61 11.49
CA ALA A 40 12.42 -0.73 10.32
C ALA A 40 12.71 -2.20 9.98
N THR A 41 12.73 -3.11 10.95
CA THR A 41 13.15 -4.51 10.74
C THR A 41 12.06 -5.40 10.13
N THR A 42 10.78 -5.10 10.35
CA THR A 42 9.66 -5.93 9.91
C THR A 42 9.43 -5.86 8.39
N GLY A 43 9.11 -7.00 7.76
CA GLY A 43 8.77 -7.08 6.33
C GLY A 43 9.84 -7.72 5.46
N THR A 44 9.48 -7.94 4.20
CA THR A 44 10.37 -8.54 3.18
C THR A 44 11.13 -7.43 2.46
N ARG A 45 12.45 -7.56 2.34
CA ARG A 45 13.29 -6.64 1.59
C ARG A 45 13.68 -7.23 0.25
N PHE A 46 13.65 -6.41 -0.78
CA PHE A 46 14.09 -6.78 -2.12
C PHE A 46 14.51 -5.55 -2.92
N THR A 47 15.09 -5.79 -4.09
CA THR A 47 15.43 -4.75 -5.06
C THR A 47 14.67 -5.02 -6.35
N THR A 48 14.13 -3.97 -6.98
CA THR A 48 13.46 -4.11 -8.27
C THR A 48 14.44 -4.51 -9.37
N ASN A 49 14.01 -5.41 -10.27
CA ASN A 49 14.81 -5.84 -11.42
C ASN A 49 14.85 -4.77 -12.53
N ALA A 50 15.42 -5.09 -13.69
CA ALA A 50 15.49 -4.18 -14.84
C ALA A 50 14.11 -3.72 -15.36
N GLU A 51 13.06 -4.51 -15.13
CA GLU A 51 11.67 -4.16 -15.46
C GLU A 51 10.96 -3.41 -14.34
N GLY A 52 11.66 -3.02 -13.27
CA GLY A 52 11.05 -2.35 -12.12
C GLY A 52 10.16 -3.27 -11.28
N LYS A 53 10.30 -4.58 -11.40
CA LYS A 53 9.42 -5.58 -10.77
C LYS A 53 10.12 -6.46 -9.76
N HIS A 54 9.34 -7.10 -8.91
CA HIS A 54 9.77 -8.21 -8.08
C HIS A 54 8.58 -9.14 -7.77
N ASN A 55 8.79 -10.45 -7.89
CA ASN A 55 7.77 -11.45 -7.61
C ASN A 55 8.29 -12.44 -6.57
N PHE A 56 7.47 -12.75 -5.57
CA PHE A 56 7.81 -13.73 -4.54
C PHE A 56 6.56 -14.31 -3.89
N SER A 57 6.73 -15.42 -3.17
CA SER A 57 5.66 -16.04 -2.39
C SER A 57 5.92 -15.87 -0.89
N THR A 58 4.87 -15.67 -0.12
CA THR A 58 4.92 -15.49 1.34
C THR A 58 3.58 -15.89 1.96
N GLN A 59 3.44 -15.71 3.26
CA GLN A 59 2.17 -15.79 3.97
C GLN A 59 1.67 -14.38 4.32
N ALA A 60 0.35 -14.21 4.35
CA ALA A 60 -0.29 -12.99 4.79
C ALA A 60 -1.50 -13.31 5.68
N VAL A 61 -1.77 -12.43 6.63
CA VAL A 61 -3.00 -12.48 7.43
C VAL A 61 -4.08 -11.68 6.70
N VAL A 62 -5.18 -12.36 6.42
CA VAL A 62 -6.39 -11.77 5.86
C VAL A 62 -7.41 -11.65 6.98
N SER A 63 -8.03 -10.49 7.10
CA SER A 63 -9.07 -10.27 8.10
C SER A 63 -10.40 -10.01 7.44
N GLU A 64 -11.49 -10.49 8.03
CA GLU A 64 -12.82 -10.17 7.55
C GLU A 64 -13.28 -8.82 8.11
N LYS A 65 -13.74 -7.94 7.22
CA LYS A 65 -14.37 -6.67 7.60
C LYS A 65 -15.72 -6.51 6.92
N ARG A 66 -16.66 -5.85 7.60
CA ARG A 66 -17.91 -5.42 6.98
C ARG A 66 -17.70 -4.07 6.32
N ARG A 67 -17.76 -4.04 4.99
CA ARG A 67 -17.59 -2.82 4.19
C ARG A 67 -18.75 -2.66 3.23
N LYS A 68 -19.06 -1.41 2.93
CA LYS A 68 -20.05 -1.05 1.92
C LYS A 68 -19.29 -0.75 0.63
N MET A 69 -19.75 -1.31 -0.48
CA MET A 69 -19.12 -1.05 -1.77
C MET A 69 -19.21 0.46 -2.09
N PRO A 70 -18.11 1.11 -2.50
CA PRO A 70 -18.16 2.49 -2.93
C PRO A 70 -18.91 2.54 -4.27
N THR A 71 -20.18 2.94 -4.22
CA THR A 71 -21.03 3.10 -5.39
C THR A 71 -21.56 4.54 -5.47
N ASN A 72 -22.04 4.96 -6.64
CA ASN A 72 -22.59 6.30 -6.85
C ASN A 72 -23.72 6.61 -5.84
N PHE A 73 -23.86 7.88 -5.45
CA PHE A 73 -24.67 8.37 -4.33
C PHE A 73 -26.05 7.68 -4.16
N LEU A 74 -26.82 7.51 -5.24
CA LEU A 74 -28.15 6.87 -5.21
C LEU A 74 -28.14 5.37 -4.87
N THR A 75 -27.15 4.63 -5.37
CA THR A 75 -26.98 3.19 -5.04
C THR A 75 -26.40 2.97 -3.65
N SER A 76 -25.70 3.97 -3.12
CA SER A 76 -25.14 3.90 -1.78
C SER A 76 -26.26 3.82 -0.73
N LEU A 77 -27.36 4.56 -0.85
CA LEU A 77 -28.42 4.61 0.18
C LEU A 77 -29.03 3.23 0.50
N PHE A 78 -29.02 2.30 -0.46
CA PHE A 78 -29.58 0.95 -0.30
C PHE A 78 -28.55 -0.18 -0.26
N ALA A 79 -27.26 0.11 -0.54
CA ALA A 79 -26.21 -0.90 -0.49
C ALA A 79 -25.93 -1.34 0.96
N ARG A 80 -26.10 -2.65 1.22
CA ARG A 80 -25.79 -3.25 2.51
C ARG A 80 -24.28 -3.46 2.64
N ALA A 81 -23.78 -3.38 3.87
CA ALA A 81 -22.40 -3.75 4.15
C ALA A 81 -22.24 -5.28 4.01
N GLU A 82 -21.38 -5.70 3.09
CA GLU A 82 -21.02 -7.10 2.88
C GLU A 82 -19.73 -7.45 3.64
N VAL A 83 -19.51 -8.75 3.84
CA VAL A 83 -18.27 -9.25 4.41
C VAL A 83 -17.22 -9.25 3.31
N THR A 84 -16.10 -8.58 3.56
CA THR A 84 -14.98 -8.40 2.64
C THR A 84 -13.72 -8.99 3.25
N GLN A 85 -12.80 -9.43 2.39
CA GLN A 85 -11.47 -9.85 2.78
C GLN A 85 -10.56 -8.62 2.76
N HIS A 86 -10.09 -8.22 3.93
CA HIS A 86 -9.32 -7.00 4.15
C HIS A 86 -7.83 -7.29 4.18
N PHE A 87 -7.09 -6.46 3.45
CA PHE A 87 -5.64 -6.53 3.31
C PHE A 87 -5.02 -5.17 3.60
N SER A 88 -3.95 -5.17 4.37
CA SER A 88 -3.11 -4.01 4.58
C SER A 88 -1.72 -4.28 4.03
N VAL A 89 -1.13 -3.27 3.40
CA VAL A 89 0.25 -3.31 2.92
C VAL A 89 0.93 -2.01 3.29
N ALA A 90 2.23 -2.09 3.60
CA ALA A 90 3.06 -0.91 3.68
C ALA A 90 4.35 -1.10 2.89
N VAL A 91 4.78 -0.05 2.21
CA VAL A 91 6.00 -0.05 1.39
C VAL A 91 6.92 1.05 1.90
N GLU A 92 8.17 0.71 2.22
CA GLU A 92 9.20 1.69 2.50
C GLU A 92 9.87 2.13 1.19
N LEU A 93 9.86 3.43 0.91
CA LEU A 93 10.45 4.04 -0.28
C LEU A 93 11.15 5.36 0.07
N PRO A 94 12.27 5.70 -0.60
CA PRO A 94 12.97 6.95 -0.38
C PRO A 94 12.28 8.12 -1.09
N TYR A 95 12.05 9.24 -0.39
CA TYR A 95 11.59 10.49 -0.98
C TYR A 95 12.19 11.70 -0.27
N ALA A 96 12.67 12.67 -1.06
CA ALA A 96 13.33 13.88 -0.59
C ALA A 96 14.54 13.58 0.31
N GLY A 97 15.29 12.53 -0.04
CA GLY A 97 16.52 12.11 0.64
C GLY A 97 16.31 11.37 1.97
N ARG A 98 15.10 10.90 2.29
CA ARG A 98 14.83 10.10 3.51
C ARG A 98 13.81 8.98 3.24
N PRO A 99 13.81 7.89 4.03
CA PRO A 99 12.82 6.83 3.88
C PRO A 99 11.46 7.24 4.43
N TRP A 100 10.40 6.77 3.77
CA TRP A 100 9.02 6.94 4.18
C TRP A 100 8.29 5.60 4.08
N LEU A 101 7.38 5.35 5.01
CA LEU A 101 6.52 4.17 4.98
C LEU A 101 5.13 4.57 4.47
N TYR A 102 4.77 4.04 3.31
CA TYR A 102 3.49 4.27 2.63
C TYR A 102 2.56 3.09 2.90
N ALA A 103 1.51 3.29 3.69
CA ALA A 103 0.57 2.25 4.07
C ALA A 103 -0.79 2.43 3.38
N ALA A 104 -1.29 1.36 2.76
CA ALA A 104 -2.56 1.32 2.08
C ALA A 104 -3.34 0.08 2.50
N THR A 105 -4.67 0.15 2.34
CA THR A 105 -5.58 -0.97 2.58
C THR A 105 -6.42 -1.25 1.34
N SER A 106 -6.79 -2.50 1.13
CA SER A 106 -7.71 -2.92 0.08
C SER A 106 -8.67 -3.95 0.65
N ASP A 107 -9.91 -3.88 0.21
CA ASP A 107 -10.95 -4.84 0.55
C ASP A 107 -11.34 -5.59 -0.73
N TYR A 108 -11.32 -6.92 -0.68
CA TYR A 108 -11.85 -7.79 -1.74
C TYR A 108 -13.29 -8.16 -1.43
N PHE A 109 -14.18 -7.77 -2.34
CA PHE A 109 -15.62 -7.98 -2.28
C PHE A 109 -15.97 -9.33 -2.88
N THR A 110 -17.02 -9.94 -2.36
CA THR A 110 -17.48 -11.28 -2.77
C THR A 110 -17.83 -11.37 -4.26
N GLY A 111 -18.19 -10.25 -4.89
CA GLY A 111 -18.43 -10.13 -6.33
C GLY A 111 -17.16 -10.05 -7.20
N GLY A 112 -15.97 -10.31 -6.66
CA GLY A 112 -14.72 -10.35 -7.43
C GLY A 112 -14.02 -9.00 -7.60
N THR A 113 -14.45 -7.97 -6.87
CA THR A 113 -13.90 -6.61 -6.99
C THR A 113 -12.96 -6.32 -5.83
N SER A 114 -11.75 -5.85 -6.13
CA SER A 114 -10.88 -5.20 -5.14
C SER A 114 -11.11 -3.70 -5.15
N ALA A 115 -11.28 -3.09 -3.97
CA ALA A 115 -11.38 -1.64 -3.84
C ALA A 115 -10.48 -1.12 -2.72
N ARG A 116 -9.74 -0.04 -3.00
CA ARG A 116 -9.04 0.76 -2.00
C ARG A 116 -10.06 1.65 -1.29
N MET A 117 -10.31 1.37 -0.02
CA MET A 117 -11.34 2.07 0.77
C MET A 117 -10.79 3.29 1.51
N ASP A 118 -9.50 3.28 1.85
CA ASP A 118 -8.88 4.30 2.69
C ASP A 118 -7.81 5.09 1.91
N VAL A 119 -7.62 6.36 2.31
CA VAL A 119 -6.52 7.19 1.81
C VAL A 119 -5.18 6.58 2.26
N MET A 120 -4.17 6.65 1.40
CA MET A 120 -2.84 6.19 1.74
C MET A 120 -2.30 6.97 2.95
N ARG A 121 -1.86 6.25 3.98
CA ARG A 121 -1.19 6.84 5.15
C ARG A 121 0.31 6.87 4.91
N VAL A 122 0.98 7.94 5.30
CA VAL A 122 2.42 8.10 5.10
C VAL A 122 3.06 8.39 6.44
N PHE A 123 4.16 7.72 6.74
CA PHE A 123 4.86 7.85 8.02
C PHE A 123 6.35 8.10 7.79
N GLY A 124 6.87 9.11 8.48
CA GLY A 124 8.30 9.34 8.64
C GLY A 124 8.86 8.53 9.81
N ALA A 125 10.17 8.26 9.74
CA ALA A 125 10.90 7.65 10.84
C ALA A 125 11.05 8.61 12.02
N ASN A 126 10.92 8.09 13.24
CA ASN A 126 11.25 8.79 14.48
C ASN A 126 12.74 8.62 14.82
N ALA A 127 13.17 9.10 16.00
CA ALA A 127 14.56 8.99 16.44
C ALA A 127 15.08 7.55 16.63
N SER A 128 14.19 6.56 16.85
CA SER A 128 14.56 5.14 16.91
C SER A 128 14.51 4.42 15.56
N GLY A 129 14.21 5.14 14.47
CA GLY A 129 14.07 4.57 13.14
C GLY A 129 12.72 3.89 12.88
N ALA A 130 11.79 3.91 13.84
CA ALA A 130 10.44 3.40 13.64
C ALA A 130 9.58 4.43 12.90
N PHE A 131 8.80 3.99 11.92
CA PHE A 131 7.97 4.83 11.07
C PHE A 131 6.66 5.22 11.76
N THR A 132 6.75 6.00 12.85
CA THR A 132 5.61 6.37 13.69
C THR A 132 5.23 7.83 13.61
N VAL A 133 5.92 8.65 12.81
CA VAL A 133 5.62 10.09 12.67
C VAL A 133 4.68 10.29 11.48
N PRO A 134 3.36 10.48 11.67
CA PRO A 134 2.43 10.55 10.56
C PRO A 134 2.60 11.83 9.74
N ALA A 135 2.43 11.72 8.43
CA ALA A 135 2.12 12.87 7.58
C ALA A 135 0.69 13.33 7.87
N ALA A 136 0.49 14.63 8.00
CA ALA A 136 -0.85 15.19 8.09
C ALA A 136 -1.49 15.19 6.70
N PHE A 137 -2.78 14.87 6.62
CA PHE A 137 -3.56 14.96 5.38
C PHE A 137 -4.78 15.84 5.64
N SER A 138 -4.85 16.97 4.94
CA SER A 138 -5.95 17.95 5.06
C SER A 138 -6.22 18.55 3.69
N GLU A 139 -7.50 18.75 3.36
CA GLU A 139 -7.94 19.39 2.11
C GLU A 139 -7.31 18.77 0.84
N GLY A 140 -7.13 17.45 0.82
CA GLY A 140 -6.56 16.75 -0.34
C GLY A 140 -5.04 16.85 -0.48
N ALA A 141 -4.34 17.44 0.50
CA ALA A 141 -2.90 17.60 0.47
C ALA A 141 -2.23 17.00 1.71
N TYR A 142 -1.02 16.46 1.50
CA TYR A 142 -0.15 15.96 2.54
C TYR A 142 0.81 17.05 3.02
N SER A 143 1.02 17.12 4.34
CA SER A 143 2.15 17.82 4.96
C SER A 143 3.07 16.79 5.60
N LEU A 144 4.31 16.73 5.10
CA LEU A 144 5.32 15.76 5.51
C LEU A 144 6.22 16.38 6.61
N PRO A 145 6.40 15.71 7.75
CA PRO A 145 7.28 16.18 8.82
C PRO A 145 8.69 16.52 8.31
N GLY A 146 9.11 17.78 8.53
CA GLY A 146 10.42 18.27 8.13
C GLY A 146 10.61 18.47 6.62
N ILE A 147 9.52 18.53 5.83
CA ILE A 147 9.54 19.01 4.44
C ILE A 147 8.63 20.24 4.37
N PRO A 148 9.15 21.42 3.96
CA PRO A 148 8.33 22.62 3.83
C PRO A 148 7.21 22.46 2.78
N GLY A 149 6.03 23.00 3.10
CA GLY A 149 4.88 23.06 2.18
C GLY A 149 3.94 21.85 2.26
N THR A 150 2.98 21.82 1.35
CA THR A 150 2.03 20.72 1.17
C THR A 150 2.11 20.17 -0.25
N MET A 151 1.67 18.93 -0.45
CA MET A 151 1.68 18.27 -1.77
C MET A 151 0.52 17.29 -1.91
N ALA A 152 -0.05 17.21 -3.10
CA ALA A 152 -1.10 16.23 -3.39
C ALA A 152 -0.59 14.78 -3.28
N ILE A 153 0.64 14.54 -3.74
CA ILE A 153 1.26 13.21 -3.75
C ILE A 153 2.64 13.28 -3.08
N PRO A 154 2.86 12.55 -1.97
CA PRO A 154 4.11 12.59 -1.21
C PRO A 154 5.18 11.70 -1.83
N GLY A 155 5.54 11.95 -3.10
CA GLY A 155 6.60 11.26 -3.82
C GLY A 155 6.21 9.90 -4.41
N HIS A 156 5.30 9.16 -3.79
CA HIS A 156 4.79 7.90 -4.31
C HIS A 156 3.28 7.82 -4.21
N ASP A 157 2.64 7.07 -5.10
CA ASP A 157 1.23 6.71 -5.02
C ASP A 157 1.01 5.25 -5.42
N VAL A 158 -0.08 4.67 -4.96
CA VAL A 158 -0.51 3.31 -5.30
C VAL A 158 -1.38 3.38 -6.55
N LEU A 159 -0.80 3.01 -7.70
CA LEU A 159 -1.52 2.92 -8.98
C LEU A 159 -2.41 1.69 -9.05
N ARG A 160 -1.93 0.55 -8.53
CA ARG A 160 -2.72 -0.67 -8.42
C ARG A 160 -2.48 -1.31 -7.07
N PHE A 161 -3.57 -1.64 -6.39
CA PHE A 161 -3.59 -2.54 -5.26
C PHE A 161 -4.82 -3.42 -5.41
N ALA A 162 -4.59 -4.63 -5.88
CA ALA A 162 -5.64 -5.63 -6.08
C ALA A 162 -5.21 -6.93 -5.43
N MET A 163 -6.18 -7.61 -4.83
CA MET A 163 -6.02 -8.96 -4.34
C MET A 163 -7.07 -9.88 -4.91
N GLU A 164 -6.63 -11.02 -5.39
CA GLU A 164 -7.48 -11.98 -6.10
C GLU A 164 -7.23 -13.38 -5.53
N PRO A 165 -8.28 -14.18 -5.26
CA PRO A 165 -8.10 -15.57 -4.93
C PRO A 165 -7.50 -16.29 -6.14
N GLY A 166 -6.49 -17.12 -5.89
CA GLY A 166 -5.98 -18.09 -6.84
C GLY A 166 -6.98 -19.23 -7.06
N SER A 167 -6.66 -20.10 -8.00
CA SER A 167 -7.52 -21.20 -8.45
C SER A 167 -7.97 -22.17 -7.34
N SER A 168 -7.23 -22.27 -6.23
CA SER A 168 -7.56 -23.14 -5.10
C SER A 168 -8.32 -22.47 -3.95
N GLY A 169 -8.59 -21.15 -4.01
CA GLY A 169 -9.20 -20.37 -2.92
C GLY A 169 -8.35 -20.19 -1.64
N THR A 170 -7.32 -21.02 -1.47
CA THR A 170 -6.34 -20.97 -0.36
C THR A 170 -5.06 -20.20 -0.71
N ASN A 171 -4.81 -20.02 -2.01
CA ASN A 171 -3.75 -19.19 -2.54
C ASN A 171 -4.34 -17.85 -2.94
N TRP A 172 -3.63 -16.76 -2.67
CA TRP A 172 -4.01 -15.41 -3.07
C TRP A 172 -2.92 -14.80 -3.94
N LYS A 173 -3.30 -13.87 -4.80
CA LYS A 173 -2.39 -13.04 -5.57
C LYS A 173 -2.55 -11.59 -5.16
N LEU A 174 -1.44 -10.92 -4.86
CA LEU A 174 -1.36 -9.48 -4.62
C LEU A 174 -0.70 -8.82 -5.82
N PHE A 175 -1.42 -7.91 -6.48
CA PHE A 175 -0.87 -7.01 -7.48
C PHE A 175 -0.67 -5.64 -6.84
N LEU A 176 0.57 -5.22 -6.69
CA LEU A 176 0.93 -3.92 -6.13
C LEU A 176 1.81 -3.15 -7.11
N THR A 177 1.25 -2.08 -7.68
CA THR A 177 1.98 -1.14 -8.54
C THR A 177 2.06 0.21 -7.85
N ILE A 178 3.29 0.67 -7.62
CA ILE A 178 3.59 1.99 -7.07
C ILE A 178 4.12 2.89 -8.17
N VAL A 179 3.63 4.13 -8.23
CA VAL A 179 4.19 5.19 -9.08
C VAL A 179 5.13 6.04 -8.23
N ARG A 180 6.36 6.23 -8.71
CA ARG A 180 7.35 7.15 -8.16
C ARG A 180 7.31 8.47 -8.92
N TYR A 181 6.92 9.52 -8.24
CA TYR A 181 6.95 10.88 -8.75
C TYR A 181 8.36 11.49 -8.62
N PRO A 182 8.73 12.40 -9.52
CA PRO A 182 10.01 13.10 -9.44
C PRO A 182 10.08 13.93 -8.16
N GLU A 183 11.26 13.98 -7.54
CA GLU A 183 11.49 14.84 -6.40
C GLU A 183 11.46 16.32 -6.81
N PRO A 184 10.98 17.22 -5.94
CA PRO A 184 11.12 18.66 -6.16
C PRO A 184 12.59 19.01 -6.37
N ARG A 185 12.91 19.74 -7.45
CA ARG A 185 14.27 20.25 -7.66
C ARG A 185 14.60 21.20 -6.51
N ARG A 186 15.61 20.86 -5.72
CA ARG A 186 16.19 21.80 -4.74
C ARG A 186 16.77 22.98 -5.55
N ARG A 187 16.22 24.18 -5.34
CA ARG A 187 16.77 25.43 -5.86
C ARG A 187 17.85 25.93 -4.93
#